data_AF-A0A803M4R8-F1
#
_entry.id   AF-A0A803M4R8-F1
#
_cell.length_a   1.000
_cell.length_b   1.000
_cell.length_c   1.000
_cell.angle_alpha   90.00
_cell.angle_beta   90.00
_cell.angle_gamma   90.00
#
_symmetry.space_group_name_H-M   'P 1'
#
loop_
_entity.id
_entity.type
_entity.pdbx_description
1 polymer ?
#
loop_
_entity_poly.entity_id
_entity_poly.type
_entity_poly.pdbx_seq_one_letter_code
_entity_poly.pdbx_strand_id
1 'polypeptide(L)'
;MAEPFNFLAEKRYAVVTGANKGIGLEICKQLASQGVVVLLTSRDGKKGLEALNDLIKSGISADNLLFHQLDVTDAMSIATLTGFINSKFGKLDILVNNAGTSGFKADFDALKAAGFGTAALNAYTQLLAKKYPSIIINCVFPGYVSTDINGNTGYLTVEEGGASPVRLALLPHGSPSGLFFLRNEVSSYE
;
A
#
# COMPACT_ATOMS: atom_id res chain seq x y z
N MET A 1 -43.70 11.94 -7.59
CA MET A 1 -42.60 11.09 -8.07
C MET A 1 -41.35 11.53 -7.32
N ALA A 2 -40.72 10.63 -6.56
CA ALA A 2 -39.48 10.92 -5.87
C ALA A 2 -38.33 10.76 -6.86
N GLU A 3 -37.49 11.79 -6.99
CA GLU A 3 -36.22 11.74 -7.71
C GLU A 3 -35.34 10.62 -7.14
N PRO A 4 -34.60 9.86 -7.97
CA PRO A 4 -33.68 8.85 -7.46
C PRO A 4 -32.55 9.57 -6.72
N PHE A 5 -32.46 9.35 -5.40
CA PHE A 5 -31.27 9.67 -4.62
C PHE A 5 -30.11 8.89 -5.23
N ASN A 6 -29.37 9.51 -6.14
CA ASN A 6 -28.12 9.01 -6.63
C ASN A 6 -27.12 9.12 -5.48
N PHE A 7 -27.05 8.10 -4.64
CA PHE A 7 -25.97 7.93 -3.68
C PHE A 7 -24.71 7.71 -4.53
N LEU A 8 -24.05 8.80 -4.92
CA LEU A 8 -22.69 8.72 -5.44
C LEU A 8 -21.90 8.02 -4.34
N ALA A 9 -21.41 6.81 -4.62
CA ALA A 9 -20.57 6.09 -3.69
C ALA A 9 -19.45 7.04 -3.25
N GLU A 10 -19.28 7.24 -1.94
CA GLU A 10 -18.28 8.17 -1.44
C GLU A 10 -16.89 7.78 -1.99
N LYS A 11 -16.15 8.77 -2.49
CA LYS A 11 -14.77 8.54 -2.91
C LYS A 11 -13.96 8.04 -1.72
N ARG A 12 -13.17 6.98 -1.95
CA ARG A 12 -12.18 6.46 -1.02
C ARG A 12 -10.81 7.02 -1.35
N TYR A 13 -10.05 7.38 -0.33
CA TYR A 13 -8.71 7.93 -0.43
C TYR A 13 -7.69 6.94 0.14
N ALA A 14 -6.66 6.65 -0.66
CA ALA A 14 -5.57 5.75 -0.28
C ALA A 14 -4.23 6.48 -0.25
N VAL A 15 -3.35 6.10 0.67
CA VAL A 15 -1.92 6.44 0.65
C VAL A 15 -1.13 5.16 0.46
N VAL A 16 -0.17 5.17 -0.47
CA VAL A 16 0.79 4.07 -0.64
C VAL A 16 2.20 4.63 -0.42
N THR A 17 2.94 4.06 0.53
CA THR A 17 4.30 4.49 0.85
C THR A 17 5.34 3.82 -0.06
N GLY A 18 6.39 4.56 -0.46
CA GLY A 18 7.48 4.02 -1.28
C GLY A 18 7.01 3.55 -2.67
N ALA A 19 6.16 4.34 -3.31
CA ALA A 19 5.35 3.95 -4.46
C ALA A 19 5.84 4.52 -5.81
N ASN A 20 7.10 4.99 -5.90
CA ASN A 20 7.66 5.45 -7.18
C ASN A 20 8.18 4.30 -8.07
N LYS A 21 8.16 3.05 -7.60
CA LYS A 21 8.59 1.85 -8.35
C LYS A 21 8.11 0.56 -7.67
N GLY A 22 8.34 -0.58 -8.31
CA GLY A 22 8.13 -1.91 -7.74
C GLY A 22 6.68 -2.16 -7.34
N ILE A 23 6.49 -2.93 -6.27
CA ILE A 23 5.17 -3.32 -5.76
C ILE A 23 4.31 -2.10 -5.40
N GLY A 24 4.89 -1.07 -4.74
CA GLY A 24 4.16 0.12 -4.32
C GLY A 24 3.53 0.88 -5.50
N LEU A 25 4.26 1.01 -6.62
CA LEU A 25 3.73 1.65 -7.83
C LEU A 25 2.57 0.86 -8.44
N GLU A 26 2.70 -0.47 -8.46
CA GLU A 26 1.66 -1.35 -8.97
C GLU A 26 0.41 -1.36 -8.09
N ILE A 27 0.56 -1.28 -6.77
CA ILE A 27 -0.57 -1.09 -5.84
C ILE A 27 -1.32 0.20 -6.16
N CYS A 28 -0.60 1.32 -6.43
CA CYS A 28 -1.25 2.56 -6.84
C CYS A 28 -2.08 2.39 -8.11
N LYS A 29 -1.50 1.74 -9.13
CA LYS A 29 -2.17 1.45 -10.40
C LYS A 29 -3.46 0.64 -10.19
N GLN A 30 -3.38 -0.47 -9.45
CA GLN A 30 -4.53 -1.35 -9.23
C GLN A 30 -5.63 -0.69 -8.39
N LEU A 31 -5.29 0.05 -7.34
CA LEU A 31 -6.27 0.80 -6.54
C LEU A 31 -6.95 1.91 -7.36
N ALA A 32 -6.17 2.67 -8.14
CA ALA A 32 -6.70 3.75 -8.97
C ALA A 32 -7.62 3.24 -10.09
N SER A 33 -7.32 2.07 -10.67
CA SER A 33 -8.20 1.37 -11.62
C SER A 33 -9.53 0.94 -11.02
N GLN A 34 -9.60 0.77 -9.70
CA GLN A 34 -10.83 0.45 -8.95
C GLN A 34 -11.59 1.71 -8.49
N GLY A 35 -11.20 2.89 -8.98
CA GLY A 35 -11.86 4.17 -8.65
C GLY A 35 -11.44 4.76 -7.30
N VAL A 36 -10.44 4.21 -6.63
CA VAL A 36 -9.86 4.80 -5.41
C VAL A 36 -8.99 5.98 -5.80
N VAL A 37 -9.10 7.10 -5.09
CA VAL A 37 -8.17 8.23 -5.24
C VAL A 37 -6.90 7.91 -4.48
N VAL A 38 -5.80 7.70 -5.18
CA VAL A 38 -4.53 7.27 -4.59
C VAL A 38 -3.55 8.43 -4.53
N LEU A 39 -3.04 8.67 -3.33
CA LEU A 39 -1.88 9.51 -3.08
C LEU A 39 -0.61 8.64 -3.16
N LEU A 40 0.01 8.63 -4.34
CA LEU A 40 1.31 8.01 -4.57
C LEU A 40 2.36 8.82 -3.81
N THR A 41 3.19 8.14 -3.02
CA THR A 41 4.25 8.83 -2.27
C THR A 41 5.63 8.27 -2.55
N SER A 42 6.63 9.14 -2.45
CA SER A 42 8.03 8.84 -2.71
C SER A 42 8.91 9.74 -1.88
N ARG A 43 10.03 9.22 -1.39
CA ARG A 43 11.07 10.04 -0.76
C ARG A 43 11.68 11.03 -1.75
N ASP A 44 11.90 10.56 -2.97
CA ASP A 44 12.43 11.36 -4.09
C ASP A 44 11.25 11.98 -4.86
N GLY A 45 11.10 13.29 -4.75
CA GLY A 45 10.02 14.05 -5.38
C GLY A 45 10.01 13.94 -6.90
N LYS A 46 11.19 13.93 -7.54
CA LYS A 46 11.30 13.86 -9.00
C LYS A 46 10.86 12.49 -9.49
N LYS A 47 11.38 11.41 -8.90
CA LYS A 47 10.99 10.04 -9.27
C LYS A 47 9.52 9.76 -9.00
N GLY A 48 8.96 10.36 -7.94
CA GLY A 48 7.54 10.23 -7.63
C GLY A 48 6.64 10.88 -8.68
N LEU A 49 6.98 12.09 -9.13
CA LEU A 49 6.25 12.77 -10.21
C LEU A 49 6.40 12.07 -11.56
N GLU A 50 7.60 11.54 -11.87
CA GLU A 50 7.82 10.72 -13.07
C GLU A 50 6.91 9.48 -13.05
N ALA A 51 6.89 8.73 -11.94
CA ALA A 51 6.04 7.55 -11.79
C ALA A 51 4.53 7.87 -11.87
N LEU A 52 4.10 9.00 -11.29
CA LEU A 52 2.72 9.50 -11.43
C LEU A 52 2.36 9.72 -12.91
N ASN A 53 3.21 10.45 -13.63
CA ASN A 53 2.97 10.77 -15.04
C ASN A 53 2.95 9.51 -15.92
N ASP A 54 3.81 8.54 -15.64
CA ASP A 54 3.84 7.28 -16.38
C ASP A 54 2.56 6.46 -16.17
N LEU A 55 2.00 6.43 -14.95
CA LEU A 55 0.69 5.80 -14.72
C LEU A 55 -0.43 6.51 -15.48
N ILE A 56 -0.46 7.84 -15.48
CA ILE A 56 -1.45 8.61 -16.22
C ILE A 56 -1.35 8.32 -17.73
N LYS A 57 -0.13 8.32 -18.28
CA LYS A 57 0.12 7.98 -19.69
C LYS A 57 -0.29 6.53 -20.03
N SER A 58 -0.21 5.62 -19.07
CA SER A 58 -0.64 4.23 -19.24
C SER A 58 -2.16 4.04 -19.24
N GLY A 59 -2.94 5.11 -19.02
CA GLY A 59 -4.40 5.10 -19.08
C GLY A 59 -5.10 5.18 -17.72
N ILE A 60 -4.37 5.33 -16.62
CA ILE A 60 -4.99 5.58 -15.31
C ILE A 60 -5.53 7.01 -15.26
N SER A 61 -6.77 7.18 -14.79
CA SER A 61 -7.38 8.50 -14.67
C SER A 61 -6.56 9.43 -13.78
N ALA A 62 -6.24 10.62 -14.29
CA ALA A 62 -5.56 11.66 -13.53
C ALA A 62 -6.38 12.13 -12.31
N ASP A 63 -7.71 11.96 -12.33
CA ASP A 63 -8.57 12.30 -11.18
C ASP A 63 -8.42 11.32 -10.01
N ASN A 64 -7.88 10.12 -10.26
CA ASN A 64 -7.68 9.08 -9.26
C ASN A 64 -6.23 9.03 -8.76
N LEU A 65 -5.35 9.91 -9.24
CA LEU A 65 -3.93 9.87 -8.91
C LEU A 65 -3.42 11.25 -8.49
N LEU A 66 -2.78 11.28 -7.33
CA LEU A 66 -2.06 12.44 -6.83
C LEU A 66 -0.66 12.02 -6.38
N PHE A 67 0.25 12.98 -6.33
CA PHE A 67 1.57 12.79 -5.75
C PHE A 67 1.76 13.66 -4.52
N HIS A 68 2.42 13.12 -3.50
CA HIS A 68 2.99 13.88 -2.40
C HIS A 68 4.31 13.25 -1.95
N GLN A 69 5.32 14.08 -1.64
CA GLN A 69 6.59 13.59 -1.12
C GLN A 69 6.39 12.95 0.27
N LEU A 70 7.05 11.82 0.53
CA LEU A 70 7.08 11.18 1.84
C LEU A 70 8.40 10.43 2.04
N ASP A 71 9.14 10.82 3.08
CA ASP A 71 10.14 9.97 3.72
C ASP A 71 9.56 9.45 5.04
N VAL A 72 9.35 8.14 5.13
CA VAL A 72 8.79 7.48 6.34
C VAL A 72 9.73 7.52 7.54
N THR A 73 10.97 7.97 7.36
CA THR A 73 11.96 8.14 8.43
C THR A 73 12.07 9.59 8.93
N ASP A 74 11.43 10.54 8.25
CA ASP A 74 11.43 11.96 8.60
C ASP A 74 10.08 12.39 9.19
N ALA A 75 10.08 12.76 10.47
CA ALA A 75 8.89 13.23 11.18
C ALA A 75 8.25 14.47 10.54
N MET A 76 9.04 15.39 9.96
CA MET A 76 8.52 16.58 9.30
C MET A 76 7.86 16.24 7.97
N SER A 77 8.43 15.31 7.20
CA SER A 77 7.81 14.78 5.99
C SER A 77 6.45 14.13 6.29
N ILE A 78 6.39 13.28 7.34
CA ILE A 78 5.14 12.65 7.80
C ILE A 78 4.10 13.70 8.24
N ALA A 79 4.50 14.70 9.03
CA ALA A 79 3.62 15.76 9.48
C ALA A 79 3.05 16.58 8.32
N THR A 80 3.88 16.88 7.32
CA THR A 80 3.48 17.60 6.11
C THR A 80 2.43 16.83 5.31
N LEU A 81 2.67 15.52 5.08
CA LEU A 81 1.69 14.65 4.42
C LEU A 81 0.36 14.59 5.18
N THR A 82 0.42 14.47 6.51
CA THR A 82 -0.77 14.39 7.36
C THR A 82 -1.58 15.70 7.28
N GLY A 83 -0.90 16.85 7.34
CA GLY A 83 -1.54 18.16 7.15
C GLY A 83 -2.18 18.31 5.77
N PHE A 84 -1.51 17.84 4.73
CA PHE A 84 -2.06 17.83 3.37
C PHE A 84 -3.33 16.97 3.26
N ILE A 85 -3.33 15.74 3.80
CA ILE A 85 -4.49 14.84 3.79
C ILE A 85 -5.68 15.47 4.53
N ASN A 86 -5.44 16.02 5.72
CA ASN A 86 -6.48 16.68 6.51
C ASN A 86 -7.07 17.88 5.78
N SER A 87 -6.23 18.71 5.16
CA SER A 87 -6.68 19.89 4.43
C SER A 87 -7.42 19.53 3.14
N LYS A 88 -6.93 18.54 2.39
CA LYS A 88 -7.45 18.22 1.05
C LYS A 88 -8.63 17.27 1.04
N PHE A 89 -8.63 16.27 1.93
CA PHE A 89 -9.60 15.18 1.94
C PHE A 89 -10.42 15.11 3.22
N GLY A 90 -9.88 15.62 4.35
CA GLY A 90 -10.53 15.55 5.67
C GLY A 90 -10.61 14.14 6.27
N LYS A 91 -10.23 13.11 5.52
CA LYS A 91 -10.20 11.70 5.92
C LYS A 91 -9.13 10.93 5.16
N LEU A 92 -8.84 9.72 5.64
CA LEU A 92 -8.08 8.71 4.92
C LEU A 92 -8.78 7.36 5.11
N ASP A 93 -9.05 6.65 4.02
CA ASP A 93 -9.77 5.38 4.07
C ASP A 93 -8.80 4.18 4.04
N ILE A 94 -7.67 4.31 3.33
CA ILE A 94 -6.71 3.22 3.11
C ILE A 94 -5.28 3.74 3.32
N LEU A 95 -4.47 3.00 4.08
CA LEU A 95 -3.02 3.20 4.18
C LEU A 95 -2.29 1.90 3.88
N VAL A 96 -1.42 1.92 2.87
CA VAL A 96 -0.54 0.81 2.53
C VAL A 96 0.90 1.16 2.89
N ASN A 97 1.37 0.61 4.00
CA ASN A 97 2.75 0.73 4.46
C ASN A 97 3.67 -0.22 3.67
N ASN A 98 4.01 0.16 2.44
CA ASN A 98 4.83 -0.63 1.53
C ASN A 98 6.32 -0.26 1.55
N ALA A 99 6.68 0.98 1.93
CA ALA A 99 8.06 1.43 1.94
C ALA A 99 8.95 0.52 2.80
N GLY A 100 10.03 0.02 2.19
CA GLY A 100 11.02 -0.82 2.86
C GLY A 100 12.30 -0.89 2.04
N THR A 101 13.41 -1.15 2.74
CA THR A 101 14.71 -1.41 2.13
C THR A 101 15.25 -2.72 2.67
N SER A 102 15.98 -3.48 1.86
CA SER A 102 16.74 -4.62 2.38
C SER A 102 18.09 -4.11 2.85
N GLY A 103 18.40 -4.30 4.14
CA GLY A 103 19.70 -3.95 4.71
C GLY A 103 20.86 -4.82 4.18
N PHE A 104 20.55 -5.88 3.42
CA PHE A 104 21.49 -6.82 2.81
C PHE A 104 20.86 -7.49 1.57
N LYS A 105 21.68 -8.00 0.65
CA LYS A 105 21.19 -8.86 -0.44
C LYS A 105 20.93 -10.26 0.13
N ALA A 106 19.66 -10.63 0.30
CA ALA A 106 19.25 -11.96 0.78
C ALA A 106 18.56 -12.73 -0.35
N ASP A 107 18.84 -14.04 -0.46
CA ASP A 107 18.07 -14.95 -1.31
C ASP A 107 16.69 -15.25 -0.69
N PHE A 108 15.81 -15.91 -1.44
CA PHE A 108 14.44 -16.18 -1.01
C PHE A 108 14.35 -17.04 0.26
N ASP A 109 15.24 -18.03 0.41
CA ASP A 109 15.24 -18.92 1.56
C ASP A 109 15.74 -18.19 2.81
N ALA A 110 16.73 -17.31 2.67
CA ALA A 110 17.16 -16.40 3.73
C ALA A 110 16.07 -15.36 4.04
N LEU A 111 15.33 -14.84 3.06
CA LEU A 111 14.20 -13.93 3.29
C LEU A 111 13.06 -14.61 4.05
N LYS A 112 12.76 -15.86 3.69
CA LYS A 112 11.74 -16.69 4.31
C LYS A 112 12.17 -17.13 5.72
N ALA A 113 13.41 -17.60 5.88
CA ALA A 113 13.95 -18.09 7.15
C ALA A 113 14.29 -16.98 8.15
N ALA A 114 14.72 -15.80 7.67
CA ALA A 114 15.03 -14.67 8.55
C ALA A 114 13.78 -13.90 9.00
N GLY A 115 12.58 -14.25 8.49
CA GLY A 115 11.34 -13.59 8.87
C GLY A 115 11.47 -12.06 8.81
N PHE A 116 12.02 -11.55 7.71
CA PHE A 116 12.48 -10.15 7.60
C PHE A 116 11.43 -9.17 8.11
N GLY A 117 11.65 -8.60 9.29
CA GLY A 117 10.74 -7.66 9.92
C GLY A 117 9.34 -8.22 10.22
N THR A 118 9.03 -9.48 9.91
CA THR A 118 7.68 -10.03 9.98
C THR A 118 7.27 -10.20 11.43
N ALA A 119 8.07 -10.80 12.32
CA ALA A 119 7.64 -10.98 13.71
C ALA A 119 7.27 -9.64 14.42
N ALA A 120 8.10 -8.61 14.28
CA ALA A 120 7.84 -7.30 14.86
C ALA A 120 6.66 -6.57 14.18
N LEU A 121 6.60 -6.57 12.84
CA LEU A 121 5.50 -5.96 12.10
C LEU A 121 4.18 -6.70 12.32
N ASN A 122 4.23 -8.01 12.47
CA ASN A 122 3.11 -8.90 12.77
C ASN A 122 2.58 -8.62 14.19
N ALA A 123 3.46 -8.59 15.19
CA ALA A 123 3.08 -8.22 16.55
C ALA A 123 2.49 -6.80 16.61
N TYR A 124 3.08 -5.86 15.88
CA TYR A 124 2.56 -4.49 15.77
C TYR A 124 1.18 -4.46 15.08
N THR A 125 0.99 -5.23 14.02
CA THR A 125 -0.30 -5.38 13.30
C THR A 125 -1.38 -5.89 14.25
N GLN A 126 -1.10 -6.95 15.02
CA GLN A 126 -2.03 -7.49 16.02
C GLN A 126 -2.36 -6.46 17.11
N LEU A 127 -1.34 -5.74 17.61
CA LEU A 127 -1.53 -4.71 18.62
C LEU A 127 -2.42 -3.57 18.11
N LEU A 128 -2.18 -3.09 16.88
CA LEU A 128 -2.98 -2.06 16.25
C LEU A 128 -4.40 -2.53 15.97
N ALA A 129 -4.59 -3.74 15.46
CA ALA A 129 -5.91 -4.31 15.21
C ALA A 129 -6.74 -4.42 16.50
N LYS A 130 -6.11 -4.83 17.61
CA LYS A 130 -6.75 -4.86 18.93
C LYS A 130 -7.06 -3.45 19.45
N LYS A 131 -6.18 -2.48 19.21
CA LYS A 131 -6.35 -1.09 19.65
C LYS A 131 -7.44 -0.35 18.86
N TYR A 132 -7.61 -0.68 17.59
CA TYR A 132 -8.53 -0.02 16.67
C TYR A 132 -9.49 -1.04 16.02
N PRO A 133 -10.46 -1.59 16.76
CA PRO A 133 -11.32 -2.68 16.28
C PRO A 133 -12.25 -2.28 15.12
N SER A 134 -12.45 -0.98 14.88
CA SER A 134 -13.20 -0.46 13.73
C SER A 134 -12.38 -0.39 12.44
N ILE A 135 -11.06 -0.56 12.51
CA ILE A 135 -10.14 -0.49 11.38
C ILE A 135 -9.62 -1.90 11.08
N ILE A 136 -9.60 -2.26 9.79
CA ILE A 136 -9.03 -3.53 9.34
C ILE A 136 -7.53 -3.32 9.12
N ILE A 137 -6.70 -4.01 9.91
CA ILE A 137 -5.26 -3.86 9.93
C ILE A 137 -4.65 -5.24 9.81
N ASN A 138 -4.09 -5.55 8.64
CA ASN A 138 -3.49 -6.85 8.33
C ASN A 138 -2.09 -6.64 7.75
N CYS A 139 -1.27 -7.68 7.81
CA CYS A 139 0.04 -7.73 7.18
C CYS A 139 0.07 -8.82 6.11
N VAL A 140 0.88 -8.63 5.07
CA VAL A 140 0.94 -9.57 3.95
C VAL A 140 2.35 -9.69 3.42
N PHE A 141 2.76 -10.93 3.16
CA PHE A 141 3.90 -11.23 2.31
C PHE A 141 3.42 -11.40 0.86
N PRO A 142 3.84 -10.52 -0.08
CA PRO A 142 3.34 -10.53 -1.46
C PRO A 142 3.91 -11.70 -2.29
N GLY A 143 4.85 -12.46 -1.75
CA GLY A 143 5.62 -13.48 -2.48
C GLY A 143 6.98 -12.96 -2.94
N TYR A 144 7.73 -13.80 -3.68
CA TYR A 144 9.04 -13.41 -4.20
C TYR A 144 8.92 -12.63 -5.51
N VAL A 145 8.66 -11.33 -5.38
CA VAL A 145 8.42 -10.43 -6.50
C VAL A 145 9.74 -9.94 -7.08
N SER A 146 9.86 -9.97 -8.40
CA SER A 146 11.02 -9.46 -9.13
C SER A 146 11.05 -7.94 -9.06
N THR A 147 11.97 -7.38 -8.26
CA THR A 147 12.14 -5.93 -8.07
C THR A 147 13.60 -5.58 -7.80
N ASP A 148 13.93 -4.30 -7.78
CA ASP A 148 15.28 -3.84 -7.42
C ASP A 148 15.77 -4.35 -6.05
N ILE A 149 14.87 -4.63 -5.10
CA ILE A 149 15.25 -5.04 -3.74
C ILE A 149 16.00 -6.38 -3.72
N ASN A 150 15.66 -7.28 -4.65
CA ASN A 150 16.28 -8.59 -4.82
C ASN A 150 17.08 -8.67 -6.13
N GLY A 151 17.33 -7.55 -6.81
CA GLY A 151 18.05 -7.55 -8.08
C GLY A 151 17.29 -8.26 -9.21
N ASN A 152 15.96 -8.23 -9.18
CA ASN A 152 15.07 -8.82 -10.18
C ASN A 152 15.20 -10.35 -10.32
N THR A 153 15.51 -11.05 -9.23
CA THR A 153 15.59 -12.53 -9.18
C THR A 153 14.27 -13.19 -8.76
N GLY A 154 13.21 -12.41 -8.53
CA GLY A 154 11.90 -12.92 -8.15
C GLY A 154 11.22 -13.74 -9.25
N TYR A 155 10.39 -14.70 -8.86
CA TYR A 155 9.58 -15.50 -9.79
C TYR A 155 8.18 -14.91 -10.05
N LEU A 156 7.75 -13.93 -9.24
CA LEU A 156 6.50 -13.19 -9.47
C LEU A 156 6.78 -11.85 -10.13
N THR A 157 5.86 -11.42 -10.98
CA THR A 157 5.80 -10.05 -11.50
C THR A 157 5.31 -9.06 -10.44
N VAL A 158 5.56 -7.76 -10.63
CA VAL A 158 5.03 -6.72 -9.75
C VAL A 158 3.50 -6.72 -9.71
N GLU A 159 2.84 -7.04 -10.83
CA GLU A 159 1.39 -7.17 -10.96
C GLU A 159 0.84 -8.26 -10.02
N GLU A 160 1.43 -9.45 -10.06
CA GLU A 160 1.08 -10.56 -9.18
C GLU A 160 1.37 -10.26 -7.71
N GLY A 161 2.47 -9.53 -7.45
CA GLY A 161 2.86 -9.10 -6.10
C GLY A 161 1.94 -8.04 -5.50
N GLY A 162 1.43 -7.12 -6.32
CA GLY A 162 0.52 -6.04 -5.91
C GLY A 162 -0.91 -6.52 -5.60
N ALA A 163 -1.33 -7.64 -6.19
CA ALA A 163 -2.69 -8.15 -6.07
C ALA A 163 -3.12 -8.46 -4.62
N SER A 164 -2.22 -9.03 -3.81
CA SER A 164 -2.56 -9.41 -2.42
C SER A 164 -2.73 -8.19 -1.50
N PRO A 165 -1.82 -7.19 -1.49
CA PRO A 165 -2.03 -5.92 -0.79
C PRO A 165 -3.31 -5.19 -1.22
N VAL A 166 -3.60 -5.16 -2.53
CA VAL A 166 -4.81 -4.50 -3.07
C VAL A 166 -6.08 -5.21 -2.58
N ARG A 167 -6.11 -6.54 -2.60
CA ARG A 167 -7.21 -7.34 -2.04
C ARG A 167 -7.48 -6.98 -0.59
N LEU A 168 -6.43 -6.89 0.24
CA LEU A 168 -6.56 -6.55 1.66
C LEU A 168 -7.02 -5.10 1.88
N ALA A 169 -6.52 -4.16 1.07
CA ALA A 169 -6.91 -2.75 1.13
C ALA A 169 -8.39 -2.52 0.75
N LEU A 170 -8.99 -3.44 -0.01
CA LEU A 170 -10.37 -3.35 -0.47
C LEU A 170 -11.34 -4.27 0.29
N LEU A 171 -10.90 -4.89 1.40
CA LEU A 171 -11.76 -5.71 2.23
C LEU A 171 -12.99 -4.92 2.72
N PRO A 172 -14.18 -5.54 2.72
CA PRO A 172 -15.39 -4.89 3.23
C PRO A 172 -15.27 -4.63 4.73
N HIS A 173 -15.97 -3.61 5.22
CA HIS A 173 -16.07 -3.33 6.66
C HIS A 173 -16.50 -4.58 7.45
N GLY A 174 -15.91 -4.77 8.62
CA GLY A 174 -16.14 -5.96 9.46
C GLY A 174 -15.34 -7.21 9.04
N SER A 175 -14.50 -7.13 8.00
CA SER A 175 -13.59 -8.22 7.66
C SER A 175 -12.58 -8.51 8.79
N PRO A 176 -11.98 -9.71 8.81
CA PRO A 176 -10.96 -10.07 9.79
C PRO A 176 -9.79 -9.08 9.81
N SER A 177 -9.32 -8.76 11.02
CA SER A 177 -8.25 -7.82 11.31
C SER A 177 -7.22 -8.49 12.22
N GLY A 178 -5.98 -8.02 12.18
CA GLY A 178 -4.88 -8.54 12.98
C GLY A 178 -4.38 -9.89 12.49
N LEU A 179 -4.44 -10.15 11.18
CA LEU A 179 -3.99 -11.39 10.54
C LEU A 179 -2.73 -11.17 9.69
N PHE A 180 -1.97 -12.25 9.50
CA PHE A 180 -0.89 -12.34 8.51
C PHE A 180 -1.31 -13.18 7.32
N PHE A 181 -1.00 -12.69 6.12
CA PHE A 181 -1.29 -13.36 4.87
C PHE A 181 -0.02 -13.73 4.12
N LEU A 182 0.06 -14.98 3.68
CA LEU A 182 0.98 -15.41 2.63
C LEU A 182 0.23 -15.32 1.29
N ARG A 183 0.46 -14.22 0.56
CA ARG A 183 -0.34 -13.84 -0.61
C ARG A 183 -1.84 -13.79 -0.26
N ASN A 184 -2.60 -14.81 -0.68
CA ASN A 184 -4.05 -14.87 -0.48
C ASN A 184 -4.47 -15.67 0.75
N GLU A 185 -3.59 -16.52 1.28
CA GLU A 185 -3.91 -17.43 2.36
C GLU A 185 -3.57 -16.80 3.71
N VAL A 186 -4.46 -16.99 4.69
CA VAL A 186 -4.13 -16.70 6.10
C VAL A 186 -3.03 -17.68 6.52
N SER A 187 -1.96 -17.16 7.11
CA SER A 187 -0.84 -17.96 7.59
C SER A 187 -0.66 -17.78 9.08
N SER A 188 -0.12 -18.80 9.74
CA SER A 188 0.42 -18.66 11.08
C SER A 188 1.59 -17.69 11.08
N TYR A 189 1.84 -17.12 12.26
CA TYR A 189 2.98 -16.26 12.56
C TYR A 189 4.28 -17.04 12.80
N GLU A 190 4.19 -18.37 12.80
CA GLU A 190 5.24 -19.35 13.03
C GLU A 190 6.09 -19.62 11.78
#